data_AF-A0A3L8C6I2-F1
#
_entry.id   AF-A0A3L8C6I2-F1
#
_cell.length_a   1.000
_cell.length_b   1.000
_cell.length_c   1.000
_cell.angle_alpha   90.00
_cell.angle_beta   90.00
_cell.angle_gamma   90.00
#
_symmetry.space_group_name_H-M   'P 1'
#
loop_
_entity.id
_entity.type
_entity.pdbx_description
1 polymer ?
#
loop_
_entity_poly.entity_id
_entity_poly.type
_entity_poly.pdbx_seq_one_letter_code
_entity_poly.pdbx_strand_id
1 'polypeptide(L)'
;MKYWMLTLTCISLFPFTQLHAEDQSGLPSADTLFKEAVVFCNQASKLSRTDTTEARQQFDQYRSHLERARAIDPALFETNSFAERENKRCTLIEDNIARAEAMPLVEQSLAQCSAAQSSLDAANLKAAAQAFTQFEQLRDQALAITPTVLRVGSVAVRMRVCDRLVEKISLARAERQLELQTSTRAVGYFDKALASCETGESIINKQKPSAATISSLEVVLNQLNNHNSQGEALVKTLSSGADAANLKHLQGRVSACKGQIVAAVDAIKQHLEEQALAQTSVLQGQEVSQISDNSL
;
A
#
# COMPACT_ATOMS: atom_id res chain seq x y z
N MET A 1 -22.50 52.89 112.65
CA MET A 1 -21.73 51.65 112.90
C MET A 1 -21.46 51.03 111.53
N LYS A 2 -20.27 51.24 110.96
CA LYS A 2 -19.05 50.41 111.04
C LYS A 2 -19.15 49.11 110.21
N TYR A 3 -18.57 49.20 109.01
CA TYR A 3 -17.79 48.24 108.20
C TYR A 3 -18.26 46.78 108.07
N TRP A 4 -18.33 46.28 106.83
CA TRP A 4 -17.22 45.49 106.25
C TRP A 4 -17.41 45.27 104.74
N MET A 5 -16.34 45.51 103.99
CA MET A 5 -16.14 45.09 102.60
C MET A 5 -16.02 43.57 102.53
N LEU A 6 -16.48 42.96 101.43
CA LEU A 6 -15.78 41.85 100.77
C LEU A 6 -16.39 41.61 99.38
N THR A 7 -15.61 41.98 98.37
CA THR A 7 -15.80 41.67 96.96
C THR A 7 -15.42 40.21 96.69
N LEU A 8 -16.29 39.46 96.02
CA LEU A 8 -15.95 38.16 95.43
C LEU A 8 -16.39 38.15 93.96
N THR A 9 -15.40 38.33 93.09
CA THR A 9 -15.48 38.18 91.64
C THR A 9 -15.41 36.70 91.28
N CYS A 10 -16.50 36.13 90.77
CA CYS A 10 -16.49 34.81 90.13
C CYS A 10 -16.00 34.94 88.67
N ILE A 11 -14.79 34.47 88.42
CA ILE A 11 -14.21 34.27 87.09
C ILE A 11 -14.77 32.96 86.54
N SER A 12 -15.66 33.04 85.55
CA SER A 12 -16.10 31.88 84.77
C SER A 12 -15.00 31.49 83.77
N LEU A 13 -14.42 30.32 84.01
CA LEU A 13 -13.47 29.62 83.15
C LEU A 13 -14.11 29.28 81.80
N PHE A 14 -13.64 29.91 80.72
CA PHE A 14 -13.77 29.34 79.38
C PHE A 14 -12.84 28.14 79.28
N PRO A 15 -13.28 26.96 78.79
CA PRO A 15 -12.34 25.94 78.37
C PRO A 15 -11.65 26.46 77.11
N PHE A 16 -10.43 26.96 77.28
CA PHE A 16 -9.43 26.95 76.22
C PHE A 16 -9.21 25.48 75.87
N THR A 17 -9.90 24.99 74.84
CA THR A 17 -9.40 23.84 74.10
C THR A 17 -8.05 24.28 73.54
N GLN A 18 -6.98 23.83 74.19
CA GLN A 18 -5.67 23.81 73.57
C GLN A 18 -5.82 22.97 72.29
N LEU A 19 -5.92 23.65 71.16
CA LEU A 19 -5.46 23.11 69.89
C LEU A 19 -3.99 22.75 70.14
N HIS A 20 -3.74 21.49 70.47
CA HIS A 20 -2.43 20.91 70.23
C HIS A 20 -2.18 21.07 68.74
N ALA A 21 -1.29 22.00 68.42
CA ALA A 21 -0.60 22.00 67.16
C ALA A 21 0.04 20.61 67.04
N GLU A 22 -0.52 19.80 66.16
CA GLU A 22 0.06 18.52 65.78
C GLU A 22 1.48 18.83 65.29
N ASP A 23 2.46 18.29 65.99
CA ASP A 23 3.87 18.50 65.73
C ASP A 23 4.18 18.01 64.31
N GLN A 24 4.33 18.95 63.36
CA GLN A 24 4.69 18.65 61.97
C GLN A 24 6.14 18.14 61.82
N SER A 25 6.84 17.89 62.93
CA SER A 25 8.23 17.41 62.97
C SER A 25 8.46 16.01 62.35
N GLY A 26 7.40 15.29 61.99
CA GLY A 26 7.46 13.96 61.36
C GLY A 26 7.16 13.90 59.86
N LEU A 27 6.65 14.97 59.24
CA LEU A 27 6.34 14.97 57.81
C LEU A 27 7.57 15.43 57.00
N PRO A 28 7.98 14.69 55.96
CA PRO A 28 9.12 15.08 55.15
C PRO A 28 8.82 16.41 54.42
N SER A 29 9.75 17.36 54.49
CA SER A 29 9.63 18.64 53.79
C SER A 29 9.62 18.44 52.27
N ALA A 30 9.11 19.43 51.52
CA ALA A 30 9.13 19.42 50.06
C ALA A 30 10.54 19.18 49.49
N ASP A 31 11.56 19.82 50.08
CA ASP A 31 12.96 19.62 49.69
C ASP A 31 13.46 18.19 49.92
N THR A 32 13.08 17.57 51.05
CA THR A 32 13.47 16.18 51.35
C THR A 32 12.83 15.21 50.37
N LEU A 33 11.52 15.34 50.13
CA LEU A 33 10.80 14.53 49.14
C LEU A 33 11.36 14.73 47.73
N PHE A 34 11.71 15.95 47.35
CA PHE A 34 12.31 16.23 46.05
C PHE A 34 13.69 15.58 45.90
N LYS A 35 14.54 15.64 46.94
CA LYS A 35 15.85 14.96 46.92
C LYS A 35 15.70 13.45 46.79
N GLU A 36 14.72 12.84 47.47
CA GLU A 36 14.38 11.42 47.30
C GLU A 36 13.89 11.14 45.87
N ALA A 37 13.04 11.99 45.30
CA ALA A 37 12.61 11.89 43.91
C ALA A 37 13.82 11.84 42.96
N VAL A 38 14.82 12.71 43.16
CA VAL A 38 16.03 12.75 42.32
C VAL A 38 16.82 11.43 42.37
N VAL A 39 16.80 10.69 43.49
CA VAL A 39 17.42 9.36 43.58
C VAL A 39 16.75 8.38 42.60
N PHE A 40 15.43 8.37 42.56
CA PHE A 40 14.66 7.54 41.63
C PHE A 40 14.93 7.92 40.16
N CYS A 41 14.95 9.21 39.84
CA CYS A 41 15.29 9.70 38.50
C CYS A 41 16.73 9.30 38.09
N ASN A 42 17.69 9.34 39.01
CA ASN A 42 19.05 8.86 38.76
C ASN A 42 19.10 7.36 38.46
N GLN A 43 18.32 6.56 39.19
CA GLN A 43 18.23 5.13 38.96
C GLN A 43 17.58 4.83 37.60
N ALA A 44 16.49 5.52 37.28
CA ALA A 44 15.84 5.44 35.97
C ALA A 44 16.83 5.76 34.82
N SER A 45 17.66 6.80 34.98
CA SER A 45 18.68 7.15 33.98
C SER A 45 19.68 6.02 33.75
N LYS A 46 20.15 5.33 34.80
CA LYS A 46 21.10 4.22 34.68
C LYS A 46 20.50 3.04 33.92
N LEU A 47 19.23 2.75 34.19
CA LEU A 47 18.51 1.60 33.63
C LEU A 47 17.99 1.85 32.21
N SER A 48 17.77 3.12 31.82
CA SER A 48 17.11 3.51 30.56
C SER A 48 17.62 2.86 29.27
N ARG A 49 18.86 2.34 29.26
CA ARG A 49 19.48 1.69 28.10
C ARG A 49 19.53 0.16 28.17
N THR A 50 19.30 -0.42 29.35
CA THR A 50 19.50 -1.86 29.61
C THR A 50 18.22 -2.54 30.07
N ASP A 51 17.39 -1.82 30.84
CA ASP A 51 16.08 -2.27 31.31
C ASP A 51 15.11 -1.08 31.31
N THR A 52 14.41 -0.90 30.19
CA THR A 52 13.44 0.19 30.04
C THR A 52 12.22 0.01 30.95
N THR A 53 11.88 -1.23 31.31
CA THR A 53 10.74 -1.53 32.17
C THR A 53 11.04 -1.10 33.60
N GLU A 54 12.20 -1.49 34.13
CA GLU A 54 12.62 -1.04 35.46
C GLU A 54 12.91 0.47 35.48
N ALA A 55 13.50 1.02 34.40
CA ALA A 55 13.68 2.46 34.28
C ALA A 55 12.36 3.23 34.38
N ARG A 56 11.30 2.75 33.72
CA ARG A 56 9.95 3.34 33.79
C ARG A 56 9.40 3.29 35.21
N GLN A 57 9.50 2.16 35.89
CA GLN A 57 9.06 2.01 37.28
C GLN A 57 9.77 3.00 38.21
N GLN A 58 11.09 3.13 38.08
CA GLN A 58 11.87 4.11 38.85
C GLN A 58 11.45 5.54 38.51
N PHE A 59 11.16 5.83 37.24
CA PHE A 59 10.70 7.16 36.85
C PHE A 59 9.29 7.49 37.39
N ASP A 60 8.40 6.50 37.47
CA ASP A 60 7.08 6.67 38.07
C ASP A 60 7.19 6.95 39.58
N GLN A 61 8.16 6.36 40.28
CA GLN A 61 8.48 6.72 41.67
C GLN A 61 8.97 8.16 41.78
N TYR A 62 9.82 8.63 40.86
CA TYR A 62 10.22 10.03 40.79
C TYR A 62 9.00 10.95 40.64
N ARG A 63 8.09 10.65 39.70
CA ARG A 63 6.87 11.45 39.49
C ARG A 63 5.99 11.52 40.73
N SER A 64 5.77 10.39 41.39
CA SER A 64 4.98 10.33 42.64
C SER A 64 5.58 11.18 43.76
N HIS A 65 6.90 11.11 43.98
CA HIS A 65 7.57 11.95 44.99
C HIS A 65 7.57 13.43 44.61
N LEU A 66 7.72 13.74 43.32
CA LEU A 66 7.64 15.10 42.80
C LEU A 66 6.26 15.72 43.03
N GLU A 67 5.19 14.98 42.72
CA GLU A 67 3.81 15.44 42.92
C GLU A 67 3.55 15.72 44.41
N ARG A 68 4.02 14.85 45.31
CA ARG A 68 3.93 15.07 46.75
C ARG A 68 4.73 16.29 47.21
N ALA A 69 5.95 16.48 46.72
CA ALA A 69 6.76 17.65 47.04
C ALA A 69 6.07 18.95 46.60
N ARG A 70 5.49 18.98 45.39
CA ARG A 70 4.76 20.14 44.85
C ARG A 70 3.41 20.40 45.53
N ALA A 71 2.80 19.38 46.11
CA ALA A 71 1.60 19.55 46.93
C ALA A 71 1.91 20.25 48.26
N ILE A 72 3.12 20.06 48.80
CA ILE A 72 3.59 20.74 50.02
C ILE A 72 4.09 22.16 49.70
N ASP A 73 4.89 22.31 48.64
CA ASP A 73 5.39 23.60 48.17
C ASP A 73 5.10 23.80 46.68
N PRO A 74 4.01 24.50 46.33
CA PRO A 74 3.67 24.79 44.94
C PRO A 74 4.71 25.67 44.22
N ALA A 75 5.50 26.45 44.97
CA ALA A 75 6.52 27.38 44.45
C ALA A 75 7.94 26.77 44.44
N LEU A 76 8.03 25.43 44.54
CA LEU A 76 9.29 24.69 44.65
C LEU A 76 10.28 25.04 43.54
N PHE A 77 9.83 25.21 42.30
CA PHE A 77 10.74 25.48 41.19
C PHE A 77 11.12 26.96 41.07
N GLU A 78 10.26 27.85 41.55
CA GLU A 78 10.47 29.31 41.55
C GLU A 78 11.44 29.73 42.65
N THR A 79 11.43 29.02 43.78
CA THR A 79 12.23 29.35 44.96
C THR A 79 13.48 28.47 45.13
N ASN A 80 13.55 27.33 44.44
CA ASN A 80 14.68 26.40 44.52
C ASN A 80 15.30 26.10 43.14
N SER A 81 16.43 26.77 42.84
CA SER A 81 17.18 26.59 41.58
C SER A 81 17.77 25.19 41.38
N PHE A 82 18.01 24.44 42.46
CA PHE A 82 18.41 23.04 42.35
C PHE A 82 17.24 22.19 41.89
N ALA A 83 16.05 22.40 42.47
CA ALA A 83 14.85 21.67 42.06
C ALA A 83 14.47 21.94 40.61
N GLU A 84 14.53 23.19 40.18
CA GLU A 84 14.27 23.56 38.78
C GLU A 84 15.22 22.84 37.80
N ARG A 85 16.53 22.86 38.07
CA ARG A 85 17.56 22.23 37.23
C ARG A 85 17.42 20.72 37.17
N GLU A 86 17.25 20.06 38.32
CA GLU A 86 17.12 18.61 38.36
C GLU A 86 15.82 18.14 37.70
N ASN A 87 14.72 18.87 37.87
CA ASN A 87 13.48 18.59 37.17
C ASN A 87 13.65 18.68 35.64
N LYS A 88 14.36 19.70 35.13
CA LYS A 88 14.71 19.82 33.70
C LYS A 88 15.56 18.64 33.21
N ARG A 89 16.47 18.12 34.05
CA ARG A 89 17.27 16.93 33.69
C ARG A 89 16.40 15.67 33.66
N CYS A 90 15.50 15.51 34.62
CA CYS A 90 14.64 14.34 34.73
C CYS A 90 13.60 14.26 33.59
N THR A 91 13.08 15.39 33.10
CA THR A 91 12.24 15.38 31.88
C THR A 91 13.00 14.89 30.64
N LEU A 92 14.31 15.17 30.52
CA LEU A 92 15.13 14.58 29.45
C LEU A 92 15.32 13.07 29.60
N ILE A 93 15.36 12.58 30.84
CA ILE A 93 15.45 11.15 31.15
C ILE A 93 14.13 10.44 30.79
N GLU A 94 12.98 11.03 31.10
CA GLU A 94 11.67 10.52 30.67
C GLU A 94 11.61 10.34 29.16
N ASP A 95 12.05 11.37 28.44
CA ASP A 95 12.14 11.41 26.99
C ASP A 95 13.04 10.30 26.44
N ASN A 96 14.17 10.02 27.10
CA ASN A 96 15.07 8.93 26.74
C ASN A 96 14.43 7.55 26.95
N ILE A 97 13.73 7.36 28.09
CA ILE A 97 13.02 6.11 28.39
C ILE A 97 11.94 5.87 27.34
N ALA A 98 11.12 6.88 27.04
CA ALA A 98 10.06 6.78 26.03
C ALA A 98 10.63 6.45 24.64
N ARG A 99 11.79 7.01 24.26
CA ARG A 99 12.45 6.66 22.99
C ARG A 99 12.94 5.22 22.98
N ALA A 100 13.50 4.74 24.10
CA ALA A 100 13.97 3.37 24.22
C ALA A 100 12.80 2.38 24.18
N GLU A 101 11.66 2.71 24.78
CA GLU A 101 10.40 1.94 24.69
C GLU A 101 9.83 1.90 23.27
N ALA A 102 9.94 3.00 22.52
CA ALA A 102 9.47 3.06 21.13
C ALA A 102 10.38 2.34 20.11
N MET A 103 11.67 2.18 20.43
CA MET A 103 12.66 1.68 19.47
C MET A 103 12.37 0.27 18.92
N PRO A 104 11.94 -0.72 19.72
CA PRO A 104 11.60 -2.04 19.20
C PRO A 104 10.49 -2.02 18.14
N LEU A 105 9.51 -1.12 18.27
CA LEU A 105 8.44 -0.94 17.28
C LEU A 105 8.97 -0.28 16.01
N VAL A 106 9.87 0.71 16.16
CA VAL A 106 10.57 1.34 15.03
C VAL A 106 11.37 0.29 14.24
N GLU A 107 12.13 -0.56 14.91
CA GLU A 107 12.93 -1.61 14.26
C GLU A 107 12.05 -2.61 13.51
N GLN A 108 10.96 -3.07 14.14
CA GLN A 108 9.97 -3.94 13.51
C GLN A 108 9.30 -3.27 12.30
N SER A 109 8.92 -1.99 12.41
CA SER A 109 8.34 -1.25 11.29
C SER A 109 9.31 -1.19 10.11
N LEU A 110 10.60 -0.91 10.36
CA LEU A 110 11.61 -0.78 9.32
C LEU A 110 11.91 -2.12 8.65
N ALA A 111 11.80 -3.23 9.39
CA ALA A 111 11.84 -4.58 8.81
C ALA A 111 10.66 -4.82 7.86
N GLN A 112 9.44 -4.41 8.23
CA GLN A 112 8.26 -4.50 7.37
C GLN A 112 8.37 -3.63 6.11
N CYS A 113 8.94 -2.43 6.23
CA CYS A 113 9.26 -1.60 5.08
C CYS A 113 10.25 -2.30 4.11
N SER A 114 11.28 -2.95 4.65
CA SER A 114 12.21 -3.75 3.83
C SER A 114 11.50 -4.91 3.13
N ALA A 115 10.60 -5.62 3.84
CA ALA A 115 9.82 -6.71 3.27
C ALA A 115 8.85 -6.22 2.17
N ALA A 116 8.28 -5.02 2.34
CA ALA A 116 7.45 -4.38 1.33
C ALA A 116 8.24 -4.07 0.06
N GLN A 117 9.44 -3.50 0.20
CA GLN A 117 10.34 -3.21 -0.94
C GLN A 117 10.73 -4.51 -1.67
N SER A 118 11.18 -5.54 -0.95
CA SER A 118 11.54 -6.83 -1.58
C SER A 118 10.37 -7.49 -2.30
N SER A 119 9.15 -7.40 -1.74
CA SER A 119 7.95 -7.92 -2.38
C SER A 119 7.57 -7.13 -3.64
N LEU A 120 7.78 -5.81 -3.63
CA LEU A 120 7.56 -4.95 -4.78
C LEU A 120 8.54 -5.28 -5.91
N ASP A 121 9.82 -5.47 -5.59
CA ASP A 121 10.85 -5.87 -6.54
C ASP A 121 10.58 -7.25 -7.15
N ALA A 122 9.94 -8.14 -6.40
CA ALA A 122 9.47 -9.45 -6.87
C ALA A 122 8.10 -9.39 -7.58
N ALA A 123 7.58 -8.20 -7.90
CA ALA A 123 6.25 -7.98 -8.50
C ALA A 123 5.07 -8.59 -7.70
N ASN A 124 5.27 -8.88 -6.42
CA ASN A 124 4.22 -9.40 -5.54
C ASN A 124 3.50 -8.26 -4.82
N LEU A 125 2.60 -7.60 -5.55
CA LEU A 125 1.86 -6.42 -5.08
C LEU A 125 1.00 -6.68 -3.83
N LYS A 126 0.48 -7.90 -3.67
CA LYS A 126 -0.32 -8.28 -2.50
C LYS A 126 0.56 -8.32 -1.24
N ALA A 127 1.69 -9.03 -1.30
CA ALA A 127 2.62 -9.09 -0.19
C ALA A 127 3.24 -7.72 0.13
N ALA A 128 3.59 -6.94 -0.91
CA ALA A 128 4.13 -5.59 -0.74
C ALA A 128 3.18 -4.68 0.02
N ALA A 129 1.90 -4.70 -0.35
CA ALA A 129 0.87 -3.93 0.33
C ALA A 129 0.63 -4.37 1.78
N GLN A 130 0.58 -5.67 2.03
CA GLN A 130 0.38 -6.21 3.37
C GLN A 130 1.52 -5.81 4.31
N ALA A 131 2.77 -5.97 3.87
CA ALA A 131 3.95 -5.55 4.63
C ALA A 131 3.97 -4.03 4.86
N PHE A 132 3.58 -3.23 3.84
CA PHE A 132 3.50 -1.78 4.01
C PHE A 132 2.45 -1.34 5.04
N THR A 133 1.27 -1.96 5.06
CA THR A 133 0.26 -1.70 6.10
C THR A 133 0.77 -2.05 7.50
N GLN A 134 1.53 -3.15 7.65
CA GLN A 134 2.15 -3.49 8.93
C GLN A 134 3.22 -2.46 9.35
N PHE A 135 4.00 -1.95 8.39
CA PHE A 135 4.92 -0.84 8.64
C PHE A 135 4.19 0.39 9.20
N GLU A 136 3.10 0.82 8.57
CA GLU A 136 2.32 1.99 9.02
C GLU A 136 1.77 1.79 10.44
N GLN A 137 1.19 0.62 10.72
CA GLN A 137 0.66 0.30 12.04
C GLN A 137 1.74 0.35 13.14
N LEU A 138 2.91 -0.24 12.90
CA LEU A 138 4.02 -0.26 13.86
C LEU A 138 4.64 1.13 14.04
N ARG A 139 4.76 1.91 12.95
CA ARG A 139 5.20 3.31 13.00
C ARG A 139 4.27 4.12 13.88
N ASP A 140 2.97 4.02 13.67
CA ASP A 140 1.98 4.82 14.40
C ASP A 140 1.93 4.43 15.88
N GLN A 141 2.09 3.13 16.20
CA GLN A 141 2.26 2.66 17.59
C GLN A 141 3.52 3.23 18.24
N ALA A 142 4.66 3.28 17.53
CA ALA A 142 5.88 3.87 18.06
C ALA A 142 5.74 5.39 18.33
N LEU A 143 5.06 6.10 17.43
CA LEU A 143 4.80 7.55 17.58
C LEU A 143 3.83 7.86 18.72
N ALA A 144 2.91 6.95 19.01
CA ALA A 144 2.01 7.06 20.16
C ALA A 144 2.77 6.95 21.50
N ILE A 145 3.88 6.20 21.56
CA ILE A 145 4.77 6.17 22.74
C ILE A 145 5.54 7.50 22.85
N THR A 146 6.25 7.91 21.79
CA THR A 146 6.83 9.25 21.75
C THR A 146 7.09 9.72 20.31
N PRO A 147 6.68 10.96 19.95
CA PRO A 147 7.04 11.53 18.66
C PRO A 147 8.53 11.85 18.56
N THR A 148 9.24 11.90 19.70
CA THR A 148 10.66 12.25 19.75
C THR A 148 11.57 11.12 19.23
N VAL A 149 11.04 9.91 19.03
CA VAL A 149 11.79 8.78 18.45
C VAL A 149 12.31 9.12 17.05
N LEU A 150 11.58 9.96 16.30
CA LEU A 150 12.02 10.47 15.00
C LEU A 150 13.06 11.60 15.09
N ARG A 151 13.39 12.13 16.27
CA ARG A 151 14.51 13.09 16.41
C ARG A 151 15.86 12.38 16.30
N VAL A 152 15.90 11.06 16.43
CA VAL A 152 17.09 10.26 16.13
C VAL A 152 17.31 10.28 14.61
N GLY A 153 18.35 10.98 14.16
CA GLY A 153 18.56 11.29 12.74
C GLY A 153 18.56 10.06 11.82
N SER A 154 19.17 8.95 12.26
CA SER A 154 19.19 7.69 11.51
C SER A 154 17.79 7.07 11.35
N VAL A 155 16.94 7.18 12.37
CA VAL A 155 15.55 6.71 12.34
C VAL A 155 14.73 7.57 11.38
N ALA A 156 14.81 8.90 11.49
CA ALA A 156 14.08 9.81 10.60
C ALA A 156 14.38 9.56 9.11
N VAL A 157 15.66 9.39 8.76
CA VAL A 157 16.06 9.15 7.37
C VAL A 157 15.47 7.85 6.86
N ARG A 158 15.58 6.75 7.62
CA ARG A 158 15.04 5.44 7.23
C ARG A 158 13.52 5.48 7.09
N MET A 159 12.81 6.13 8.02
CA MET A 159 11.35 6.28 7.97
C MET A 159 10.88 7.04 6.73
N ARG A 160 11.54 8.16 6.36
CA ARG A 160 11.18 8.92 5.15
C ARG A 160 11.36 8.14 3.86
N VAL A 161 12.35 7.25 3.81
CA VAL A 161 12.53 6.36 2.64
C VAL A 161 11.34 5.40 2.53
N CYS A 162 10.89 4.87 3.67
CA CYS A 162 9.73 3.98 3.73
C CYS A 162 8.44 4.70 3.36
N ASP A 163 8.22 5.95 3.80
CA ASP A 163 7.01 6.70 3.44
C ASP A 163 6.85 6.86 1.91
N ARG A 164 7.96 6.92 1.15
CA ARG A 164 7.93 6.98 -0.33
C ARG A 164 7.54 5.66 -1.00
N LEU A 165 7.49 4.54 -0.27
CA LEU A 165 7.01 3.27 -0.82
C LEU A 165 5.53 3.30 -1.17
N VAL A 166 4.72 4.15 -0.51
CA VAL A 166 3.28 4.25 -0.80
C VAL A 166 3.03 4.64 -2.26
N GLU A 167 3.79 5.61 -2.76
CA GLU A 167 3.71 6.08 -4.15
C GLU A 167 4.11 4.95 -5.11
N LYS A 168 5.21 4.26 -4.83
CA LYS A 168 5.68 3.14 -5.66
C LYS A 168 4.68 1.97 -5.71
N ILE A 169 4.11 1.59 -4.56
CA ILE A 169 3.09 0.52 -4.48
C ILE A 169 1.82 0.95 -5.23
N SER A 170 1.41 2.22 -5.11
CA SER A 170 0.23 2.74 -5.81
C SER A 170 0.44 2.77 -7.33
N LEU A 171 1.62 3.21 -7.78
CA LEU A 171 1.99 3.23 -9.20
C LEU A 171 2.01 1.81 -9.77
N ALA A 172 2.67 0.87 -9.09
CA ALA A 172 2.77 -0.51 -9.57
C ALA A 172 1.39 -1.21 -9.61
N ARG A 173 0.46 -0.86 -8.70
CA ARG A 173 -0.94 -1.31 -8.78
C ARG A 173 -1.67 -0.73 -9.99
N ALA A 174 -1.50 0.56 -10.26
CA ALA A 174 -2.12 1.22 -11.41
C ALA A 174 -1.60 0.63 -12.73
N GLU A 175 -0.28 0.42 -12.84
CA GLU A 175 0.36 -0.23 -13.98
C GLU A 175 -0.16 -1.65 -14.19
N ARG A 176 -0.26 -2.45 -13.12
CA ARG A 176 -0.80 -3.81 -13.22
C ARG A 176 -2.26 -3.85 -13.64
N GLN A 177 -3.07 -2.90 -13.16
CA GLN A 177 -4.47 -2.79 -13.57
C GLN A 177 -4.60 -2.40 -15.05
N LEU A 178 -3.77 -1.46 -15.51
CA LEU A 178 -3.72 -1.05 -16.91
C LEU A 178 -3.29 -2.21 -17.81
N GLU A 179 -2.31 -3.00 -17.38
CA GLU A 179 -1.84 -4.19 -18.07
C GLU A 179 -2.97 -5.23 -18.22
N LEU A 180 -3.70 -5.52 -17.14
CA LEU A 180 -4.85 -6.44 -17.16
C LEU A 180 -5.97 -5.95 -18.10
N GLN A 181 -6.29 -4.66 -18.06
CA GLN A 181 -7.28 -4.07 -18.97
C GLN A 181 -6.83 -4.14 -20.43
N THR A 182 -5.55 -3.88 -20.69
CA THR A 182 -4.97 -3.94 -22.03
C THR A 182 -4.97 -5.37 -22.57
N SER A 183 -4.57 -6.35 -21.74
CA SER A 183 -4.64 -7.78 -22.07
C SER A 183 -6.07 -8.21 -22.39
N THR A 184 -7.04 -7.85 -21.55
CA THR A 184 -8.46 -8.16 -21.75
C THR A 184 -8.99 -7.59 -23.08
N ARG A 185 -8.61 -6.35 -23.41
CA ARG A 185 -8.99 -5.73 -24.69
C ARG A 185 -8.35 -6.44 -25.88
N ALA A 186 -7.08 -6.85 -25.76
CA ALA A 186 -6.40 -7.59 -26.81
C ALA A 186 -7.07 -8.95 -27.08
N VAL A 187 -7.42 -9.69 -26.02
CA VAL A 187 -8.21 -10.94 -26.14
C VAL A 187 -9.52 -10.69 -26.88
N GLY A 188 -10.27 -9.64 -26.50
CA GLY A 188 -11.53 -9.32 -27.16
C GLY A 188 -11.40 -8.97 -28.65
N TYR A 189 -10.25 -8.46 -29.10
CA TYR A 189 -9.98 -8.27 -30.54
C TYR A 189 -9.61 -9.57 -31.24
N PHE A 190 -8.81 -10.44 -30.62
CA PHE A 190 -8.52 -11.74 -31.20
C PHE A 190 -9.76 -12.62 -31.29
N ASP A 191 -10.65 -12.59 -30.30
CA ASP A 191 -11.94 -13.30 -30.34
C ASP A 191 -12.82 -12.82 -31.51
N LYS A 192 -12.86 -11.51 -31.77
CA LYS A 192 -13.56 -10.96 -32.95
C LYS A 192 -12.91 -11.41 -34.26
N ALA A 193 -11.58 -11.45 -34.33
CA ALA A 193 -10.88 -11.97 -35.49
C ALA A 193 -11.20 -13.45 -35.74
N LEU A 194 -11.28 -14.26 -34.68
CA LEU A 194 -11.69 -15.68 -34.76
C LEU A 194 -13.17 -15.84 -35.12
N ALA A 195 -14.07 -14.94 -34.70
CA ALA A 195 -15.45 -14.96 -35.18
C ALA A 195 -15.55 -14.65 -36.68
N SER A 196 -14.72 -13.72 -37.19
CA SER A 196 -14.58 -13.51 -38.64
C SER A 196 -14.05 -14.77 -39.33
N CYS A 197 -13.11 -15.49 -38.72
CA CYS A 197 -12.63 -16.78 -39.23
C CYS A 197 -13.75 -17.80 -39.41
N GLU A 198 -14.53 -18.04 -38.36
CA GLU A 198 -15.66 -18.98 -38.38
C GLU A 198 -16.69 -18.62 -39.47
N THR A 199 -16.90 -17.32 -39.68
CA THR A 199 -17.75 -16.83 -40.77
C THR A 199 -17.17 -17.17 -42.14
N GLY A 200 -15.87 -16.96 -42.35
CA GLY A 200 -15.15 -17.31 -43.57
C GLY A 200 -15.19 -18.81 -43.86
N GLU A 201 -14.91 -19.65 -42.85
CA GLU A 201 -15.01 -21.10 -42.96
C GLU A 201 -16.43 -21.54 -43.32
N SER A 202 -17.46 -20.95 -42.70
CA SER A 202 -18.84 -21.25 -43.05
C SER A 202 -19.18 -20.86 -44.50
N ILE A 203 -18.60 -19.79 -45.04
CA ILE A 203 -18.76 -19.40 -46.44
C ILE A 203 -18.10 -20.44 -47.35
N ILE A 204 -16.83 -20.79 -47.08
CA ILE A 204 -16.06 -21.78 -47.84
C ILE A 204 -16.79 -23.12 -47.89
N ASN A 205 -17.36 -23.57 -46.77
CA ASN A 205 -17.98 -24.90 -46.66
C ASN A 205 -19.40 -24.97 -47.23
N LYS A 206 -20.14 -23.85 -47.33
CA LYS A 206 -21.57 -23.85 -47.69
C LYS A 206 -21.87 -23.20 -49.04
N GLN A 207 -21.04 -22.28 -49.51
CA GLN A 207 -21.31 -21.55 -50.75
C GLN A 207 -20.58 -22.18 -51.92
N LYS A 208 -21.22 -22.17 -53.10
CA LYS A 208 -20.57 -22.60 -54.33
C LYS A 208 -19.47 -21.60 -54.74
N PRO A 209 -18.38 -22.05 -55.37
CA PRO A 209 -17.38 -21.16 -55.94
C PRO A 209 -18.01 -20.14 -56.89
N SER A 210 -17.81 -18.84 -56.63
CA SER A 210 -18.34 -17.75 -57.45
C SER A 210 -17.61 -16.43 -57.13
N ALA A 211 -17.76 -15.43 -58.03
CA ALA A 211 -17.24 -14.09 -57.77
C ALA A 211 -17.86 -13.44 -56.51
N ALA A 212 -19.13 -13.70 -56.23
CA ALA A 212 -19.80 -13.22 -55.02
C ALA A 212 -19.24 -13.87 -53.74
N THR A 213 -18.86 -15.15 -53.83
CA THR A 213 -18.19 -15.88 -52.74
C THR A 213 -16.81 -15.27 -52.45
N ILE A 214 -16.03 -14.96 -53.49
CA ILE A 214 -14.74 -14.26 -53.35
C ILE A 214 -14.94 -12.91 -52.66
N SER A 215 -15.87 -12.09 -53.15
CA SER A 215 -16.14 -10.77 -52.56
C SER A 215 -16.53 -10.86 -51.09
N SER A 216 -17.35 -11.86 -50.71
CA SER A 216 -17.73 -12.10 -49.32
C SER A 216 -16.54 -12.50 -48.45
N LEU A 217 -15.65 -13.36 -48.96
CA LEU A 217 -14.43 -13.77 -48.26
C LEU A 217 -13.42 -12.61 -48.13
N GLU A 218 -13.33 -11.72 -49.11
CA GLU A 218 -12.48 -10.52 -49.03
C GLU A 218 -12.99 -9.55 -47.95
N VAL A 219 -14.30 -9.39 -47.78
CA VAL A 219 -14.90 -8.64 -46.66
C VAL A 219 -14.52 -9.28 -45.32
N VAL A 220 -14.62 -10.60 -45.21
CA VAL A 220 -14.20 -11.34 -44.01
C VAL A 220 -12.71 -11.14 -43.72
N LEU A 221 -11.84 -11.24 -44.72
CA LEU A 221 -10.40 -11.03 -44.58
C LEU A 221 -10.09 -9.59 -44.11
N ASN A 222 -10.82 -8.59 -44.61
CA ASN A 222 -10.66 -7.21 -44.17
C ASN A 222 -11.04 -7.03 -42.70
N GLN A 223 -12.17 -7.61 -42.25
CA GLN A 223 -12.59 -7.57 -40.85
C GLN A 223 -11.59 -8.29 -39.95
N LEU A 224 -11.15 -9.49 -40.34
CA LEU A 224 -10.14 -10.29 -39.63
C LEU A 224 -8.85 -9.49 -39.48
N ASN A 225 -8.31 -8.92 -40.57
CA ASN A 225 -7.07 -8.15 -40.54
C ASN A 225 -7.19 -6.92 -39.63
N ASN A 226 -8.33 -6.22 -39.67
CA ASN A 226 -8.57 -5.07 -38.81
C ASN A 226 -8.56 -5.48 -37.32
N HIS A 227 -9.32 -6.50 -36.95
CA HIS A 227 -9.32 -7.00 -35.57
C HIS A 227 -7.96 -7.56 -35.12
N ASN A 228 -7.28 -8.31 -35.98
CA ASN A 228 -5.94 -8.84 -35.67
C ASN A 228 -4.93 -7.71 -35.42
N SER A 229 -4.90 -6.69 -36.29
CA SER A 229 -3.98 -5.56 -36.13
C SER A 229 -4.24 -4.73 -34.86
N GLN A 230 -5.51 -4.54 -34.49
CA GLN A 230 -5.88 -3.88 -33.24
C GLN A 230 -5.46 -4.69 -32.01
N GLY A 231 -5.64 -6.01 -32.04
CA GLY A 231 -5.14 -6.92 -31.01
C GLY A 231 -3.61 -6.87 -30.88
N GLU A 232 -2.89 -7.01 -31.99
CA GLU A 232 -1.42 -6.94 -32.02
C GLU A 232 -0.87 -5.60 -31.53
N ALA A 233 -1.53 -4.48 -31.86
CA ALA A 233 -1.13 -3.16 -31.38
C ALA A 233 -1.17 -3.07 -29.85
N LEU A 234 -2.18 -3.65 -29.20
CA LEU A 234 -2.27 -3.72 -27.75
C LEU A 234 -1.25 -4.69 -27.15
N VAL A 235 -0.99 -5.83 -27.79
CA VAL A 235 0.04 -6.78 -27.31
C VAL A 235 1.42 -6.13 -27.29
N LYS A 236 1.74 -5.28 -28.27
CA LYS A 236 3.02 -4.55 -28.32
C LYS A 236 3.24 -3.60 -27.14
N THR A 237 2.18 -3.13 -26.49
CA THR A 237 2.28 -2.24 -25.32
C THR A 237 2.37 -3.01 -24.00
N LEU A 238 2.22 -4.34 -24.01
CA LEU A 238 2.30 -5.17 -22.82
C LEU A 238 3.76 -5.57 -22.53
N SER A 239 4.21 -5.27 -21.32
CA SER A 239 5.50 -5.69 -20.76
C SER A 239 5.42 -7.14 -20.26
N SER A 240 5.31 -8.11 -21.18
CA SER A 240 5.43 -9.56 -20.92
C SER A 240 4.71 -10.06 -19.66
N GLY A 241 3.39 -9.90 -19.61
CA GLY A 241 2.55 -10.30 -18.49
C GLY A 241 2.18 -11.78 -18.43
N ALA A 242 1.46 -12.15 -17.37
CA ALA A 242 0.92 -13.49 -17.10
C ALA A 242 0.07 -14.09 -18.25
N ASP A 243 -0.46 -13.25 -19.15
CA ASP A 243 -1.28 -13.67 -20.29
C ASP A 243 -0.49 -13.87 -21.60
N ALA A 244 0.82 -13.68 -21.59
CA ALA A 244 1.64 -13.73 -22.80
C ALA A 244 1.49 -15.05 -23.57
N ALA A 245 1.36 -16.19 -22.86
CA ALA A 245 1.14 -17.49 -23.49
C ALA A 245 -0.23 -17.58 -24.18
N ASN A 246 -1.30 -17.10 -23.53
CA ASN A 246 -2.64 -17.10 -24.09
C ASN A 246 -2.74 -16.17 -25.31
N LEU A 247 -2.20 -14.95 -25.21
CA LEU A 247 -2.15 -14.00 -26.32
C LEU A 247 -1.37 -14.54 -27.51
N LYS A 248 -0.22 -15.20 -27.26
CA LYS A 248 0.56 -15.85 -28.32
C LYS A 248 -0.20 -17.00 -28.98
N HIS A 249 -0.93 -17.79 -28.19
CA HIS A 249 -1.77 -18.86 -28.71
C HIS A 249 -2.91 -18.31 -29.60
N LEU A 250 -3.60 -17.24 -29.17
CA LEU A 250 -4.62 -16.55 -29.95
C LEU A 250 -4.06 -15.99 -31.26
N GLN A 251 -2.90 -15.32 -31.22
CA GLN A 251 -2.20 -14.82 -32.41
C GLN A 251 -1.90 -15.95 -33.41
N GLY A 252 -1.44 -17.11 -32.93
CA GLY A 252 -1.19 -18.28 -33.76
C GLY A 252 -2.46 -18.80 -34.44
N ARG A 253 -3.57 -18.91 -33.70
CA ARG A 253 -4.86 -19.35 -34.24
C ARG A 253 -5.39 -18.40 -35.32
N VAL A 254 -5.36 -17.09 -35.08
CA VAL A 254 -5.79 -16.08 -36.05
C VAL A 254 -4.93 -16.14 -37.31
N SER A 255 -3.61 -16.27 -37.16
CA SER A 255 -2.68 -16.38 -38.29
C SER A 255 -2.94 -17.64 -39.13
N ALA A 256 -3.17 -18.79 -38.48
CA ALA A 256 -3.47 -20.05 -39.16
C ALA A 256 -4.77 -19.97 -39.97
N CYS A 257 -5.86 -19.49 -39.34
CA CYS A 257 -7.12 -19.27 -40.02
C CYS A 257 -6.97 -18.31 -41.21
N LYS A 258 -6.29 -17.18 -41.02
CA LYS A 258 -6.07 -16.20 -42.10
C LYS A 258 -5.41 -16.88 -43.31
N GLY A 259 -4.41 -17.72 -43.07
CA GLY A 259 -3.76 -18.50 -44.12
C GLY A 259 -4.74 -19.43 -44.85
N GLN A 260 -5.63 -20.10 -44.12
CA GLN A 260 -6.66 -20.97 -44.72
C GLN A 260 -7.65 -20.20 -45.60
N ILE A 261 -8.15 -19.05 -45.14
CA ILE A 261 -9.10 -18.25 -45.92
C ILE A 261 -8.42 -17.68 -47.17
N VAL A 262 -7.18 -17.18 -47.06
CA VAL A 262 -6.42 -16.70 -48.23
C VAL A 262 -6.22 -17.82 -49.25
N ALA A 263 -5.79 -19.00 -48.81
CA ALA A 263 -5.61 -20.15 -49.69
C ALA A 263 -6.93 -20.58 -50.37
N ALA A 264 -8.06 -20.50 -49.66
CA ALA A 264 -9.37 -20.81 -50.23
C ALA A 264 -9.80 -19.77 -51.27
N VAL A 265 -9.55 -18.48 -51.04
CA VAL A 265 -9.81 -17.42 -52.04
C VAL A 265 -9.00 -17.67 -53.31
N ASP A 266 -7.71 -17.99 -53.18
CA ASP A 266 -6.84 -18.26 -54.33
C ASP A 266 -7.30 -19.50 -55.11
N ALA A 267 -7.70 -20.57 -54.41
CA ALA A 267 -8.24 -21.77 -55.04
C ALA A 267 -9.57 -21.51 -55.79
N ILE A 268 -10.47 -20.69 -55.22
CA ILE A 268 -11.73 -20.31 -55.89
C ILE A 268 -11.43 -19.46 -57.14
N LYS A 269 -10.45 -18.55 -57.07
CA LYS A 269 -10.02 -17.74 -58.24
C LYS A 269 -9.53 -18.63 -59.37
N GLN A 270 -8.62 -19.56 -59.09
CA GLN A 270 -8.12 -20.52 -60.07
C GLN A 270 -9.23 -21.35 -60.70
N HIS A 271 -10.17 -21.86 -59.89
CA HIS A 271 -11.29 -22.64 -60.39
C HIS A 271 -12.19 -21.86 -61.36
N LEU A 272 -12.44 -20.58 -61.08
CA LEU A 272 -13.24 -19.72 -61.97
C LEU A 272 -12.51 -19.41 -63.28
N GLU A 273 -11.19 -19.22 -63.25
CA GLU A 273 -10.37 -19.04 -64.45
C GLU A 273 -10.38 -20.29 -65.33
N GLU A 274 -10.22 -21.48 -64.74
CA GLU A 274 -10.31 -22.76 -65.44
C GLU A 274 -11.69 -22.98 -66.08
N GLN A 275 -12.77 -22.66 -65.36
CA GLN A 275 -14.13 -22.75 -65.92
C GLN A 275 -14.33 -21.79 -67.09
N ALA A 276 -13.82 -20.56 -67.00
CA ALA A 276 -13.91 -19.59 -68.08
C ALA A 276 -13.13 -20.07 -69.33
N LEU A 277 -11.92 -20.59 -69.16
CA LEU A 277 -11.12 -21.16 -70.24
C LEU A 277 -11.81 -22.37 -70.89
N ALA A 278 -12.40 -23.26 -70.09
CA ALA A 278 -13.14 -24.42 -70.59
C ALA A 278 -14.42 -24.03 -71.35
N GLN A 279 -15.15 -23.01 -70.91
CA GLN A 279 -16.32 -22.50 -71.64
C GLN A 279 -15.93 -21.85 -72.98
N THR A 280 -14.81 -21.13 -73.00
CA THR A 280 -14.32 -20.47 -74.21
C THR A 280 -13.86 -21.48 -75.27
N SER A 281 -13.21 -22.58 -74.87
CA SER A 281 -12.79 -23.64 -75.80
C SER A 281 -13.96 -24.46 -76.36
N VAL A 282 -15.03 -24.65 -75.57
CA VAL A 282 -16.27 -25.30 -76.05
C VAL A 282 -16.98 -24.45 -77.10
N LEU A 283 -17.07 -23.13 -76.88
CA LEU A 283 -17.68 -22.19 -77.84
C LEU A 283 -16.90 -22.12 -79.16
N GLN A 284 -15.56 -22.08 -79.10
CA GLN A 284 -14.72 -22.14 -80.30
C GLN A 284 -14.83 -23.48 -81.05
N GLY A 285 -15.01 -24.60 -80.34
CA GLY A 285 -15.25 -25.91 -80.97
C GLY A 285 -16.62 -26.04 -81.66
N GLN A 286 -17.65 -25.35 -81.17
CA GLN A 286 -18.98 -25.30 -81.79
C GLN A 286 -19.04 -24.40 -83.04
N GLU A 287 -18.35 -23.26 -83.05
CA GLU A 287 -18.26 -22.40 -84.25
C GLU A 287 -17.54 -23.10 -85.42
N VAL A 288 -16.50 -23.89 -85.16
CA VAL A 288 -15.77 -24.64 -86.20
C VAL A 288 -16.63 -25.75 -86.81
N SER A 289 -17.50 -26.41 -86.02
CA SER A 289 -18.41 -27.44 -86.55
C SER A 289 -19.54 -26.87 -87.41
N GLN A 290 -20.07 -25.68 -87.09
CA GLN A 290 -21.14 -25.06 -87.90
C GLN A 290 -20.65 -24.52 -89.25
N ILE A 291 -19.36 -24.19 -89.40
CA ILE A 291 -18.77 -23.79 -90.69
C ILE A 291 -18.56 -25.00 -91.61
N SER A 292 -18.33 -26.19 -91.06
CA SER A 292 -18.12 -27.43 -91.81
C SER A 292 -19.40 -27.97 -92.48
N ASP A 293 -20.59 -27.68 -91.94
CA ASP A 293 -21.86 -28.22 -92.45
C ASP A 293 -22.54 -27.36 -93.53
N ASN A 294 -22.02 -26.16 -93.83
CA ASN A 294 -22.56 -25.26 -94.87
C ASN A 294 -21.77 -25.27 -96.19
N SER A 295 -20.86 -26.24 -96.38
CA SER A 295 -20.04 -26.39 -97.59
C SER A 295 -20.41 -27.65 -98.38
N LEU A 296 -21.64 -27.72 -98.90
CA LEU A 296 -22.06 -28.69 -99.92
C LEU A 296 -23.04 -28.04 -100.92
#